data_AF-T0CKQ4-F1
#
_entry.id   AF-T0CKQ4-F1
#
_cell.length_a   1.000
_cell.length_b   1.000
_cell.length_c   1.000
_cell.angle_alpha   90.00
_cell.angle_beta   90.00
_cell.angle_gamma   90.00
#
_symmetry.space_group_name_H-M   'P 1'
#
loop_
_entity.id
_entity.type
_entity.pdbx_description
1 polymer ?
#
loop_
_entity_poly.entity_id
_entity_poly.type
_entity_poly.pdbx_seq_one_letter_code
_entity_poly.pdbx_strand_id
1 'polypeptide(L)'
;MATIQELQMRLDKIEREIFEHSLFQKSRDKLLKLRQEALDLKEDFLNSSFMDAHSIEELEEIRFKIMEAALTAHILASEAMYQDTKEHMRRLTELYESVS
;
A
#
# COMPACT_ATOMS: atom_id res chain seq x y z
N MET A 1 1.60 18.56 -11.24
CA MET A 1 1.73 18.87 -9.80
C MET A 1 0.39 18.56 -9.18
N ALA A 2 0.34 17.69 -8.18
CA ALA A 2 -0.91 17.35 -7.50
C ALA A 2 -1.29 18.49 -6.54
N THR A 3 -2.58 18.79 -6.41
CA THR A 3 -3.06 19.72 -5.39
C THR A 3 -3.18 19.01 -4.04
N ILE A 4 -3.20 19.76 -2.94
CA ILE A 4 -3.40 19.18 -1.58
C ILE A 4 -4.70 18.39 -1.50
N GLN A 5 -5.78 18.90 -2.12
CA GLN A 5 -7.07 18.22 -2.20
C GLN A 5 -6.99 16.90 -2.98
N GLU A 6 -6.22 16.87 -4.06
CA GLU A 6 -6.01 15.64 -4.85
C GLU A 6 -5.22 14.60 -4.06
N LEU A 7 -4.20 15.02 -3.31
CA LEU A 7 -3.42 14.15 -2.43
C LEU A 7 -4.29 13.55 -1.33
N GLN A 8 -5.14 14.36 -0.67
CA GLN A 8 -6.07 13.91 0.36
C GLN A 8 -7.10 12.91 -0.18
N MET A 9 -7.73 13.22 -1.32
CA MET A 9 -8.69 12.30 -1.94
C MET A 9 -8.05 10.93 -2.28
N ARG A 10 -6.82 10.94 -2.79
CA ARG A 10 -6.09 9.69 -3.08
C ARG A 10 -5.70 8.96 -1.80
N LEU A 11 -5.28 9.68 -0.76
CA LEU A 11 -4.98 9.13 0.55
C LEU A 11 -6.21 8.42 1.14
N ASP A 12 -7.36 9.10 1.18
CA ASP A 12 -8.62 8.57 1.70
C ASP A 12 -9.03 7.27 0.98
N LYS A 13 -8.84 7.23 -0.35
CA LYS A 13 -9.09 6.04 -1.15
C LYS A 13 -8.19 4.88 -0.73
N ILE A 14 -6.89 5.14 -0.53
CA ILE A 14 -5.92 4.13 -0.12
C ILE A 14 -6.23 3.62 1.29
N GLU A 15 -6.50 4.51 2.24
CA GLU A 15 -6.88 4.16 3.62
C GLU A 15 -8.14 3.29 3.63
N ARG A 16 -9.14 3.63 2.81
CA ARG A 16 -10.34 2.81 2.65
C ARG A 16 -10.04 1.42 2.08
N GLU A 17 -9.18 1.32 1.07
CA GLU A 17 -8.78 0.03 0.50
C GLU A 17 -8.01 -0.82 1.54
N ILE A 18 -7.15 -0.20 2.34
CA ILE A 18 -6.46 -0.86 3.47
C ILE A 18 -7.48 -1.38 4.48
N PHE A 19 -8.45 -0.53 4.88
CA PHE A 19 -9.50 -0.93 5.81
C PHE A 19 -10.36 -2.07 5.25
N GLU A 20 -10.77 -1.99 3.99
CA GLU A 20 -11.52 -3.06 3.33
C GLU A 20 -10.75 -4.37 3.28
N HIS A 21 -9.41 -4.35 3.16
CA HIS A 21 -8.60 -5.55 3.24
C HIS A 21 -8.71 -6.26 4.59
N SER A 22 -8.83 -5.48 5.69
CA SER A 22 -9.02 -6.04 7.03
C SER A 22 -10.37 -6.76 7.20
N LEU A 23 -11.37 -6.36 6.41
CA LEU A 23 -12.70 -7.01 6.39
C LEU A 23 -12.75 -8.18 5.42
N PHE A 24 -12.15 -8.02 4.24
CA PHE A 24 -12.17 -8.99 3.15
C PHE A 24 -10.79 -9.08 2.52
N GLN A 25 -10.18 -10.26 2.63
CA GLN A 25 -8.83 -10.48 2.13
C GLN A 25 -8.78 -10.23 0.61
N LYS A 26 -8.07 -9.16 0.23
CA LYS A 26 -7.81 -8.80 -1.17
C LYS A 26 -6.73 -9.71 -1.76
N SER A 27 -6.76 -9.90 -3.07
CA SER A 27 -5.76 -10.69 -3.78
C SER A 27 -4.38 -10.04 -3.74
N ARG A 28 -3.33 -10.85 -3.89
CA ARG A 28 -1.93 -10.39 -3.94
C ARG A 28 -1.73 -9.27 -4.95
N ASP A 29 -2.27 -9.41 -6.16
CA ASP A 29 -2.11 -8.41 -7.22
C ASP A 29 -2.76 -7.07 -6.87
N LYS A 30 -3.92 -7.11 -6.18
CA LYS A 30 -4.56 -5.89 -5.65
C LYS A 30 -3.69 -5.23 -4.57
N LEU A 31 -3.08 -6.01 -3.69
CA LEU A 31 -2.19 -5.49 -2.64
C LEU A 31 -0.91 -4.90 -3.21
N LEU A 32 -0.32 -5.52 -4.24
CA LEU A 32 0.84 -4.97 -4.95
C LEU A 32 0.48 -3.65 -5.64
N LYS A 33 -0.70 -3.58 -6.27
CA LYS A 33 -1.20 -2.33 -6.86
C LYS A 33 -1.42 -1.26 -5.80
N LEU A 34 -2.02 -1.60 -4.67
CA LEU A 34 -2.26 -0.69 -3.54
C LEU A 34 -0.93 -0.14 -2.98
N ARG A 35 0.08 -1.00 -2.85
CA ARG A 35 1.44 -0.58 -2.47
C ARG A 35 2.03 0.41 -3.47
N GLN A 36 1.89 0.14 -4.77
CA GLN A 36 2.38 1.07 -5.80
C GLN A 36 1.63 2.41 -5.74
N GLU A 37 0.29 2.39 -5.64
CA GLU A 37 -0.53 3.61 -5.52
C GLU A 37 -0.10 4.46 -4.31
N ALA A 38 0.24 3.84 -3.18
CA ALA A 38 0.73 4.54 -1.98
C ALA A 38 2.16 5.09 -2.13
N LEU A 39 3.04 4.38 -2.82
CA LEU A 39 4.38 4.89 -3.15
C LEU A 39 4.30 6.07 -4.11
N ASP A 40 3.47 5.97 -5.15
CA ASP A 40 3.24 7.05 -6.11
C ASP A 40 2.67 8.29 -5.39
N LEU A 41 1.71 8.11 -4.48
CA LEU A 41 1.18 9.21 -3.67
C LEU A 41 2.26 9.88 -2.80
N LYS A 42 3.16 9.08 -2.20
CA LYS A 42 4.30 9.61 -1.43
C LYS A 42 5.24 10.43 -2.30
N GLU A 43 5.58 9.95 -3.49
CA GLU A 43 6.42 10.70 -4.43
C GLU A 43 5.70 11.96 -4.95
N ASP A 44 4.41 11.89 -5.22
CA ASP A 44 3.62 13.05 -5.64
C ASP A 44 3.57 14.12 -4.55
N PHE A 45 3.40 13.73 -3.28
CA PHE A 45 3.47 14.64 -2.14
C PHE A 45 4.84 15.35 -2.08
N LEU A 46 5.95 14.60 -2.19
CA LEU A 46 7.31 15.17 -2.14
C LEU A 46 7.61 16.14 -3.30
N ASN A 47 6.97 15.94 -4.45
CA ASN A 47 7.14 16.77 -5.64
C ASN A 47 6.06 17.85 -5.81
N SER A 48 5.16 18.00 -4.83
CA SER A 48 4.07 18.99 -4.89
C SER A 48 4.51 20.37 -4.41
N SER A 49 3.87 21.40 -4.97
CA SER A 49 4.00 22.77 -4.47
C SER A 49 2.94 22.99 -3.40
N PHE A 50 3.37 23.34 -2.19
CA PHE A 50 2.47 23.54 -1.04
C PHE A 50 1.97 24.97 -0.89
N MET A 51 1.92 25.74 -1.99
CA MET A 51 1.52 27.16 -1.95
C MET A 51 0.07 27.36 -1.49
N ASP A 52 -0.77 26.34 -1.68
CA ASP A 52 -2.19 26.34 -1.27
C ASP A 52 -2.42 25.73 0.13
N ALA A 53 -1.36 25.38 0.87
CA ALA A 53 -1.49 24.81 2.21
C ALA A 53 -1.96 25.87 3.21
N HIS A 54 -2.87 25.48 4.12
CA HIS A 54 -3.37 26.39 5.15
C HIS A 54 -2.39 26.53 6.31
N SER A 55 -1.66 25.46 6.64
CA SER A 55 -0.62 25.49 7.68
C SER A 55 0.43 24.40 7.50
N ILE A 56 1.53 24.49 8.26
CA ILE A 56 2.56 23.45 8.30
C ILE A 56 2.00 22.18 8.95
N GLU A 57 1.20 22.32 10.00
CA GLU A 57 0.59 21.22 10.74
C GLU A 57 -0.30 20.36 9.84
N GLU A 58 -1.05 20.98 8.92
CA GLU A 58 -1.82 20.27 7.90
C GLU A 58 -0.91 19.40 7.02
N LEU A 59 0.20 19.97 6.56
CA LEU A 59 1.17 19.24 5.72
C LEU A 59 1.84 18.10 6.51
N GLU A 60 2.11 18.29 7.79
CA GLU A 60 2.67 17.25 8.65
C GLU A 60 1.68 16.10 8.86
N GLU A 61 0.39 16.41 9.05
CA GLU A 61 -0.67 15.41 9.19
C GLU A 61 -0.80 14.59 7.90
N ILE A 62 -0.86 15.26 6.74
CA ILE A 62 -0.94 14.59 5.44
C ILE A 62 0.31 13.72 5.22
N ARG A 63 1.51 14.26 5.49
CA ARG A 63 2.78 13.52 5.38
C ARG A 63 2.75 12.27 6.25
N PHE A 64 2.29 12.39 7.49
CA PHE A 64 2.22 11.26 8.42
C PHE A 64 1.30 10.16 7.90
N LYS A 65 0.06 10.52 7.50
CA LYS A 65 -0.91 9.57 6.98
C LYS A 65 -0.45 8.87 5.70
N ILE A 66 0.17 9.62 4.77
CA ILE A 66 0.77 9.03 3.56
C ILE A 66 1.84 7.99 3.92
N MET A 67 2.71 8.30 4.88
CA MET A 67 3.76 7.37 5.32
C MET A 67 3.17 6.12 5.99
N GLU A 68 2.15 6.30 6.84
CA GLU A 68 1.43 5.20 7.48
C GLU A 68 0.74 4.29 6.45
N ALA A 69 0.04 4.88 5.49
CA ALA A 69 -0.61 4.15 4.41
C ALA A 69 0.39 3.38 3.54
N ALA A 70 1.51 4.02 3.17
CA ALA A 70 2.57 3.38 2.38
C ALA A 70 3.24 2.22 3.12
N LEU A 71 3.53 2.38 4.42
CA LEU A 71 4.08 1.31 5.25
C LEU A 71 3.11 0.15 5.38
N THR A 72 1.84 0.44 5.66
CA THR A 72 0.80 -0.58 5.81
C THR A 72 0.60 -1.37 4.51
N ALA A 73 0.47 -0.68 3.38
CA ALA A 73 0.36 -1.34 2.07
C ALA A 73 1.60 -2.19 1.74
N HIS A 74 2.79 -1.74 2.13
CA HIS A 74 4.02 -2.52 1.98
C HIS A 74 4.00 -3.81 2.80
N ILE A 75 3.57 -3.75 4.06
CA ILE A 75 3.46 -4.93 4.94
C ILE A 75 2.49 -5.93 4.32
N LEU A 76 1.26 -5.50 3.99
CA LEU A 76 0.23 -6.38 3.43
C LEU A 76 0.68 -7.06 2.14
N ALA A 77 1.30 -6.30 1.23
CA ALA A 77 1.82 -6.86 -0.02
C ALA A 77 2.94 -7.88 0.23
N SER A 78 3.85 -7.59 1.18
CA SER A 78 4.97 -8.47 1.51
C SER A 78 4.50 -9.77 2.16
N GLU A 79 3.51 -9.69 3.05
CA GLU A 79 2.87 -10.87 3.66
C GLU A 79 2.18 -11.73 2.61
N ALA A 80 1.44 -11.12 1.68
CA ALA A 80 0.79 -11.86 0.59
C ALA A 80 1.80 -12.56 -0.33
N MET A 81 2.93 -11.92 -0.64
CA MET A 81 4.02 -12.55 -1.39
C MET A 81 4.65 -13.72 -0.64
N TYR A 82 4.84 -13.59 0.67
CA TYR A 82 5.40 -14.64 1.51
C TYR A 82 4.49 -15.86 1.59
N GLN A 83 3.20 -15.66 1.81
CA GLN A 83 2.21 -16.76 1.86
C GLN A 83 2.16 -17.53 0.55
N ASP A 84 2.18 -16.83 -0.58
CA ASP A 84 2.20 -17.42 -1.92
C ASP A 84 3.48 -18.26 -2.15
N THR A 85 4.64 -17.71 -1.80
CA THR A 85 5.92 -18.42 -1.90
C THR A 85 5.93 -19.68 -1.04
N LYS A 86 5.41 -19.59 0.19
CA LYS A 86 5.32 -20.72 1.13
C LYS A 86 4.43 -21.83 0.58
N GLU A 87 3.30 -21.48 -0.02
CA GLU A 87 2.37 -22.44 -0.62
C GLU A 87 3.00 -23.14 -1.84
N HIS A 88 3.71 -22.40 -2.70
CA HIS A 88 4.43 -22.98 -3.83
C HIS A 88 5.54 -23.95 -3.39
N MET A 89 6.32 -23.57 -2.38
CA MET A 89 7.37 -24.44 -1.82
C MET A 89 6.78 -25.71 -1.22
N ARG A 90 5.67 -25.62 -0.47
CA ARG A 90 4.97 -26.78 0.09
C ARG A 90 4.58 -27.78 -1.00
N ARG A 91 3.94 -27.31 -2.08
CA ARG A 91 3.54 -28.16 -3.20
C ARG A 91 4.72 -28.83 -3.90
N LEU A 92 5.85 -28.12 -4.02
CA LEU A 92 7.06 -28.67 -4.63
C LEU A 92 7.68 -29.78 -3.77
N THR A 93 7.69 -29.61 -2.44
CA THR A 93 8.11 -30.66 -1.50
C THR A 93 7.19 -31.88 -1.58
N GLU A 94 5.87 -31.68 -1.58
CA GLU A 94 4.90 -32.78 -1.70
C GLU A 94 5.07 -33.55 -3.01
N LEU A 95 5.32 -32.85 -4.12
CA LEU A 95 5.62 -33.49 -5.40
C LEU A 95 6.88 -34.34 -5.28
N TYR A 96 7.98 -33.78 -4.76
CA TYR A 96 9.25 -34.50 -4.60
C TYR A 96 9.12 -35.77 -3.74
N GLU A 97 8.36 -35.69 -2.65
CA GLU A 97 8.08 -36.83 -1.77
C GLU A 97 7.18 -37.88 -2.44
N SER A 98 6.30 -37.49 -3.37
CA SER A 98 5.41 -38.43 -4.07
C SER A 98 6.08 -39.26 -5.17
N VAL A 99 7.25 -38.83 -5.65
CA VAL A 99 8.06 -39.54 -6.67
C VAL A 99 9.35 -40.16 -6.12
N SER A 100 9.61 -40.02 -4.81
CA SER A 100 10.70 -40.72 -4.10
C SER A 100 10.20 -42.01 -3.46
#